data_AF-A0A2V9RH65-F1
#
_entry.id   AF-A0A2V9RH65-F1
#
_cell.length_a   1.000
_cell.length_b   1.000
_cell.length_c   1.000
_cell.angle_alpha   90.00
_cell.angle_beta   90.00
_cell.angle_gamma   90.00
#
_symmetry.space_group_name_H-M   'P 1'
#
loop_
_entity.id
_entity.type
_entity.pdbx_description
1 polymer ?
#
loop_
_entity_poly.entity_id
_entity_poly.type
_entity_poly.pdbx_seq_one_letter_code
_entity_poly.pdbx_strand_id
1 'polypeptide(L)'
;MFSPNAEFFSAAILQPPYFDWQRDSASNYGSAGAGMAHEITHSFDELGNIYDAQGRLGAWWTAEDHSKYVDAAEKLVEQFNHYCPVPDLCVNGKQVLAEKHC
;
A
#
# COMPACT_ATOMS: atom_id res chain seq x y z
N MET A 1 4.28 -15.41 -7.77
CA MET A 1 2.90 -15.90 -7.97
C MET A 1 2.01 -14.95 -7.21
N PHE A 2 1.30 -14.06 -7.91
CA PHE A 2 0.33 -13.16 -7.28
C PHE A 2 -0.85 -14.01 -6.81
N SER A 3 -1.16 -13.98 -5.52
CA SER A 3 -2.34 -14.62 -4.95
C SER A 3 -3.24 -13.50 -4.45
N PRO A 4 -4.32 -13.15 -5.18
CA PRO A 4 -5.20 -12.09 -4.72
C PRO A 4 -5.84 -12.47 -3.39
N ASN A 5 -6.00 -11.49 -2.51
CA ASN A 5 -6.57 -11.63 -1.16
C ASN A 5 -5.80 -12.61 -0.24
N ALA A 6 -4.47 -12.53 -0.21
CA ALA A 6 -3.63 -13.27 0.72
C ALA A 6 -2.33 -12.54 1.04
N GLU A 7 -2.06 -12.33 2.34
CA GLU A 7 -0.83 -11.69 2.81
C GLU A 7 0.13 -12.69 3.43
N PHE A 8 1.41 -12.56 3.09
CA PHE A 8 2.46 -13.48 3.54
C PHE A 8 3.61 -12.73 4.20
N PHE A 9 3.81 -12.97 5.49
CA PHE A 9 4.94 -12.43 6.23
C PHE A 9 6.00 -13.51 6.44
N SER A 10 7.19 -13.31 5.87
CA SER A 10 8.30 -14.24 6.05
C SER A 10 8.77 -14.25 7.51
N ALA A 11 9.18 -15.41 8.03
CA ALA A 11 9.77 -15.45 9.38
C ALA A 11 11.02 -14.54 9.51
N ALA A 12 11.73 -14.31 8.40
CA ALA A 12 12.91 -13.45 8.36
C ALA A 12 12.60 -11.95 8.51
N ILE A 13 11.38 -11.48 8.23
CA ILE A 13 11.02 -10.07 8.49
C ILE A 13 10.61 -9.86 9.96
N LEU A 14 10.14 -10.90 10.66
CA LEU A 14 9.65 -10.83 12.04
C LEU A 14 10.79 -10.85 13.08
N GLN A 15 11.75 -9.94 12.91
CA GLN A 15 12.88 -9.73 13.81
C GLN A 15 13.18 -8.23 13.99
N PRO A 16 13.97 -7.82 14.99
CA PRO A 16 14.34 -6.42 15.17
C PRO A 16 15.08 -5.85 13.93
N PRO A 17 14.83 -4.59 13.54
CA PRO A 17 13.99 -3.59 14.21
C PRO A 17 12.50 -3.67 13.85
N TYR A 18 12.07 -4.59 12.98
CA TYR A 18 10.69 -4.67 12.50
C TYR A 18 9.74 -5.19 13.58
N PHE A 19 10.08 -6.27 14.27
CA PHE A 19 9.32 -6.79 15.41
C PHE A 19 10.24 -7.26 16.53
N ASP A 20 9.94 -6.84 17.75
CA ASP A 20 10.65 -7.28 18.95
C ASP A 20 9.65 -7.44 20.10
N TRP A 21 9.43 -8.68 20.55
CA TRP A 21 8.49 -8.97 21.63
C TRP A 21 8.92 -8.38 22.99
N GLN A 22 10.17 -7.96 23.14
CA GLN A 22 10.69 -7.31 24.34
C GLN A 22 10.58 -5.77 24.29
N ARG A 23 10.25 -5.17 23.13
CA ARG A 23 10.04 -3.72 23.00
C ARG A 23 8.62 -3.31 23.36
N ASP A 24 8.45 -2.00 23.59
CA ASP A 24 7.14 -1.43 23.80
C ASP A 24 6.23 -1.66 22.58
N SER A 25 4.92 -1.74 22.82
CA SER A 25 3.97 -2.01 21.75
C SER A 25 3.95 -0.91 20.70
N ALA A 26 4.16 0.37 21.06
CA ALA A 26 4.12 1.46 20.09
C ALA A 26 5.23 1.32 19.05
N SER A 27 6.43 0.89 19.45
CA SER A 27 7.51 0.52 18.53
C SER A 27 7.04 -0.55 17.54
N ASN A 28 6.46 -1.65 18.02
CA ASN A 28 5.99 -2.74 17.16
C ASN A 28 4.82 -2.34 16.24
N TYR A 29 3.91 -1.48 16.71
CA TYR A 29 2.83 -0.95 15.88
C TYR A 29 3.37 -0.02 14.78
N GLY A 30 4.35 0.82 15.11
CA GLY A 30 4.95 1.74 14.15
C GLY A 30 5.79 1.07 13.07
N SER A 31 6.36 -0.10 13.35
CA SER A 31 7.13 -0.89 12.38
C SER A 31 6.29 -2.03 11.80
N ALA A 32 6.13 -3.14 12.54
CA ALA A 32 5.44 -4.33 12.07
C ALA A 32 3.96 -4.08 11.80
N GLY A 33 3.29 -3.31 12.65
CA GLY A 33 1.89 -2.94 12.45
C GLY A 33 1.69 -2.12 11.18
N ALA A 34 2.51 -1.08 10.96
CA ALA A 34 2.47 -0.27 9.75
C ALA A 34 2.78 -1.08 8.48
N GLY A 35 3.77 -1.97 8.53
CA GLY A 35 4.07 -2.85 7.41
C GLY A 35 2.95 -3.85 7.12
N MET A 36 2.34 -4.45 8.14
CA MET A 36 1.15 -5.31 7.92
C MET A 36 -0.04 -4.53 7.35
N ALA A 37 -0.25 -3.30 7.80
CA ALA A 37 -1.30 -2.43 7.26
C ALA A 37 -1.04 -2.07 5.80
N HIS A 38 0.22 -1.82 5.43
CA HIS A 38 0.64 -1.58 4.05
C HIS A 38 0.32 -2.77 3.13
N GLU A 39 0.59 -4.01 3.57
CA GLU A 39 0.20 -5.18 2.78
C GLU A 39 -1.33 -5.27 2.62
N ILE A 40 -2.09 -4.95 3.68
CA ILE A 40 -3.56 -4.90 3.59
C ILE A 40 -4.03 -3.82 2.61
N THR A 41 -3.37 -2.65 2.54
CA THR A 41 -3.76 -1.58 1.60
C THR A 41 -3.51 -1.95 0.15
N HIS A 42 -2.58 -2.87 -0.15
CA HIS A 42 -2.41 -3.43 -1.50
C HIS A 42 -3.65 -4.17 -2.02
N SER A 43 -4.55 -4.63 -1.14
CA SER A 43 -5.85 -5.16 -1.58
C SER A 43 -6.80 -4.09 -2.14
N PHE A 44 -6.47 -2.80 -1.96
CA PHE A 44 -7.31 -1.66 -2.33
C PHE A 44 -6.58 -0.61 -3.19
N ASP A 45 -5.32 -0.84 -3.57
CA ASP A 45 -4.58 0.03 -4.47
C ASP A 45 -5.07 -0.10 -5.93
N GLU A 46 -4.38 0.53 -6.89
CA GLU A 46 -4.81 0.55 -8.29
C GLU A 46 -4.86 -0.83 -8.95
N LEU A 47 -4.13 -1.81 -8.41
CA LEU A 47 -4.12 -3.20 -8.87
C LEU A 47 -5.02 -4.09 -8.01
N GLY A 48 -5.17 -3.80 -6.72
CA GLY A 48 -5.99 -4.55 -5.80
C GLY A 48 -7.49 -4.28 -5.94
N ASN A 49 -7.87 -3.03 -6.19
CA ASN A 49 -9.28 -2.59 -6.14
C ASN A 49 -10.21 -3.25 -7.19
N ILE A 50 -9.65 -3.98 -8.16
CA ILE A 50 -10.39 -4.71 -9.20
C ILE A 50 -10.70 -6.17 -8.82
N TYR A 51 -10.21 -6.65 -7.68
CA TYR A 51 -10.44 -7.99 -7.17
C TYR A 51 -11.43 -7.99 -6.01
N ASP A 52 -12.41 -8.90 -6.04
CA ASP A 52 -13.35 -9.09 -4.95
C ASP A 52 -12.74 -9.85 -3.76
N ALA A 53 -13.51 -10.02 -2.68
CA ALA A 53 -13.07 -10.73 -1.47
C ALA A 53 -12.77 -12.24 -1.68
N GLN A 54 -12.97 -12.79 -2.88
CA GLN A 54 -12.55 -14.15 -3.25
C GLN A 54 -11.35 -14.13 -4.21
N GLY A 55 -10.79 -12.95 -4.46
CA GLY A 55 -9.68 -12.74 -5.38
C GLY A 55 -10.08 -12.84 -6.85
N ARG A 56 -11.36 -12.67 -7.18
CA ARG A 56 -11.85 -12.71 -8.57
C ARG A 56 -11.93 -11.30 -9.13
N LEU A 57 -11.55 -11.15 -10.39
CA LEU A 57 -11.66 -9.87 -11.09
C LEU A 57 -13.14 -9.49 -11.26
N GLY A 58 -13.54 -8.30 -10.84
CA GLY A 58 -14.91 -7.83 -10.93
C GLY A 58 -15.09 -6.38 -10.47
N ALA A 59 -16.04 -5.67 -11.07
CA ALA A 59 -16.42 -4.33 -10.64
C ALA A 59 -17.36 -4.41 -9.43
N TRP A 60 -16.81 -4.24 -8.24
CA TRP A 60 -17.56 -4.25 -6.98
C TRP A 60 -17.76 -2.86 -6.36
N TRP A 61 -17.15 -1.83 -6.94
CA TRP A 61 -17.39 -0.44 -6.62
C TRP A 61 -18.63 0.10 -7.32
N THR A 62 -19.33 1.04 -6.68
CA THR A 62 -20.24 1.93 -7.42
C THR A 62 -19.41 2.87 -8.31
N ALA A 63 -20.01 3.35 -9.40
CA ALA A 63 -19.32 4.32 -10.28
C ALA A 63 -18.94 5.62 -9.54
N GLU A 64 -19.79 6.04 -8.58
CA GLU A 64 -19.54 7.23 -7.76
C GLU A 64 -18.33 7.04 -6.85
N ASP A 65 -18.25 5.92 -6.14
CA ASP A 65 -17.16 5.66 -5.20
C ASP A 65 -15.83 5.43 -5.93
N HIS A 66 -15.86 4.76 -7.07
CA HIS A 66 -14.67 4.61 -7.91
C HIS A 66 -14.15 5.96 -8.42
N SER A 67 -15.05 6.90 -8.79
CA SER A 67 -14.62 8.25 -9.18
C SER A 67 -13.92 8.98 -8.02
N LYS A 68 -14.47 8.89 -6.80
CA LYS A 68 -13.85 9.52 -5.61
C LYS A 68 -12.48 8.90 -5.28
N TYR A 69 -12.34 7.59 -5.46
CA TYR A 69 -11.07 6.90 -5.31
C TYR A 69 -10.03 7.43 -6.29
N VAL A 70 -10.37 7.51 -7.59
CA VAL A 70 -9.47 8.04 -8.63
C VAL A 70 -9.07 9.50 -8.32
N ASP A 71 -10.02 10.33 -7.91
CA ASP A 71 -9.76 11.73 -7.55
C ASP A 71 -8.82 11.86 -6.33
N ALA A 72 -8.89 10.93 -5.37
CA ALA A 72 -7.99 10.88 -4.23
C ALA A 72 -6.59 10.38 -4.62
N ALA A 73 -6.52 9.36 -5.48
CA ALA A 73 -5.27 8.80 -5.97
C ALA A 73 -4.47 9.80 -6.81
N GLU A 74 -5.14 10.63 -7.63
CA GLU A 74 -4.46 11.66 -8.43
C GLU A 74 -3.75 12.70 -7.55
N LYS A 75 -4.32 13.05 -6.38
CA LYS A 75 -3.66 13.96 -5.43
C LYS A 75 -2.35 13.39 -4.89
N LEU A 76 -2.28 12.07 -4.70
CA LEU A 76 -1.04 11.39 -4.32
C LEU A 76 -0.04 11.42 -5.49
N VAL A 77 -0.49 11.15 -6.73
CA VAL A 77 0.37 11.28 -7.91
C VAL A 77 0.99 12.68 -8.00
N GLU A 78 0.17 13.73 -7.86
CA GLU A 78 0.62 15.12 -7.83
C GLU A 78 1.63 15.36 -6.70
N GLN A 79 1.32 14.95 -5.47
CA GLN A 79 2.21 15.09 -4.33
C GLN A 79 3.59 14.46 -4.60
N PHE A 80 3.63 13.23 -5.09
CA PHE A 80 4.88 12.50 -5.30
C PHE A 80 5.67 13.01 -6.52
N ASN A 81 5.01 13.54 -7.55
CA ASN A 81 5.70 14.19 -8.68
C ASN A 81 6.55 15.40 -8.25
N HIS A 82 6.28 16.01 -7.09
CA HIS A 82 7.06 17.12 -6.56
C HIS A 82 8.32 16.68 -5.78
N TYR A 83 8.53 15.38 -5.55
CA TYR A 83 9.69 14.90 -4.81
C TYR A 83 10.87 14.61 -5.74
N CYS A 84 11.94 15.39 -5.59
CA CYS A 84 13.20 15.22 -6.32
C CYS A 84 14.34 14.97 -5.32
N PRO A 85 14.55 13.72 -4.88
CA PRO A 85 15.53 13.40 -3.84
C PRO A 85 16.98 13.67 -4.27
N VAL A 86 17.26 13.68 -5.57
CA VAL A 86 18.56 14.06 -6.14
C VAL A 86 18.36 14.98 -7.36
N PRO A 87 19.35 15.79 -7.74
CA PRO A 87 19.26 16.66 -8.91
C PRO A 87 18.91 15.86 -10.17
N ASP A 88 18.05 16.43 -11.01
CA ASP A 88 17.62 15.87 -12.30
C ASP A 88 16.92 14.50 -12.24
N LEU A 89 16.53 14.03 -11.05
CA LEU A 89 15.74 12.82 -10.87
C LEU A 89 14.62 13.04 -9.86
N CYS A 90 13.41 13.15 -10.38
CA CYS A 90 12.19 13.25 -9.59
C CYS A 90 11.44 11.92 -9.59
N VAL A 91 10.70 11.69 -8.51
CA VAL A 91 9.81 10.54 -8.39
C VAL A 91 8.71 10.66 -9.44
N ASN A 92 8.44 9.56 -10.14
CA ASN A 92 7.24 9.45 -10.96
C ASN A 92 6.08 9.00 -10.05
N GLY A 93 5.23 9.93 -9.66
CA GLY A 93 4.11 9.70 -8.74
C GLY A 93 3.18 8.59 -9.22
N LYS A 94 2.94 8.51 -10.54
CA LYS A 94 2.11 7.45 -11.13
C LYS A 94 2.77 6.08 -11.06
N GLN A 95 4.10 6.01 -11.14
CA GLN A 95 4.85 4.76 -11.03
C GLN A 95 4.85 4.20 -9.61
N VAL A 96 4.87 5.07 -8.59
CA VAL A 96 4.95 4.65 -7.18
C VAL A 96 3.59 4.56 -6.49
N LEU A 97 2.50 4.86 -7.19
CA LEU A 97 1.18 5.07 -6.59
C LEU A 97 0.71 3.90 -5.72
N ALA A 98 0.87 2.64 -6.16
CA ALA A 98 0.54 1.44 -5.37
C ALA A 98 1.16 1.49 -3.96
N GLU A 99 2.45 1.82 -3.91
CA GLU A 99 3.28 1.84 -2.72
C GLU A 99 3.07 3.08 -1.84
N LYS A 100 2.22 4.02 -2.28
CA LYS A 100 1.94 5.30 -1.58
C LYS A 100 0.49 5.44 -1.17
N HIS A 101 -0.34 4.44 -1.44
CA HIS A 101 -1.60 4.23 -0.74
C HIS A 101 -1.29 3.78 0.71
N CYS A 102 -1.13 4.75 1.61
CA CYS A 102 -1.02 4.53 3.06
C CYS A 102 -2.13 5.28 3.80
#